data_AF-A0A960HTT8-F1
#
_entry.id   AF-A0A960HTT8-F1
#
_cell.length_a   1.000
_cell.length_b   1.000
_cell.length_c   1.000
_cell.angle_alpha   90.00
_cell.angle_beta   90.00
_cell.angle_gamma   90.00
#
_symmetry.space_group_name_H-M   'P 1'
#
loop_
_entity.id
_entity.type
_entity.pdbx_description
1 polymer ?
#
loop_
_entity_poly.entity_id
_entity_poly.type
_entity_poly.pdbx_seq_one_letter_code
_entity_poly.pdbx_strand_id
1 'polypeptide(L)' 'YSFRRDPSEVTILDVVETVDGRLGPVDDGGRGCDRVWTDARDTVVESLANLTIADMAEREARLSDAPMFHI' A
#
# COMPACT_ATOMS: atom_id res chain seq x y z
N TYR A 1 -14.96 -16.71 -0.91
CA TYR A 1 -14.70 -15.66 0.09
C TYR A 1 -15.19 -14.34 -0.46
N SER A 2 -15.82 -13.50 0.37
CA SER A 2 -16.27 -12.16 0.02
C SER A 2 -15.73 -11.15 1.03
N PHE A 3 -15.59 -9.88 0.64
CA PHE A 3 -15.21 -8.84 1.60
C PHE A 3 -16.29 -8.66 2.66
N ARG A 4 -15.85 -8.47 3.91
CA ARG A 4 -16.73 -8.23 5.06
C ARG A 4 -17.08 -6.74 5.22
N ARG A 5 -16.31 -5.86 4.60
CA ARG A 5 -16.48 -4.40 4.55
C ARG A 5 -16.51 -3.95 3.09
N ASP A 6 -16.92 -2.72 2.85
CA ASP A 6 -16.88 -2.17 1.50
C ASP A 6 -15.42 -2.10 1.00
N PRO A 7 -15.11 -2.51 -0.24
CA PRO A 7 -13.75 -2.44 -0.78
C PRO A 7 -13.17 -1.02 -0.83
N SER A 8 -13.99 0.02 -0.81
CA SER A 8 -13.57 1.43 -0.70
C SER A 8 -13.16 1.84 0.71
N GLU A 9 -13.46 1.03 1.73
CA GLU A 9 -13.05 1.26 3.12
C GLU A 9 -11.84 0.41 3.53
N VAL A 10 -11.41 -0.51 2.66
CA VAL A 10 -10.27 -1.40 2.92
C VAL A 10 -9.04 -0.81 2.24
N THR A 11 -8.09 -0.36 3.05
CA THR A 11 -6.83 0.17 2.54
C THR A 11 -5.89 -0.97 2.14
N ILE A 12 -4.95 -0.67 1.25
CA ILE A 12 -3.87 -1.61 0.91
C ILE A 12 -3.01 -1.88 2.14
N LEU A 13 -2.80 -0.85 2.99
CA LEU A 13 -2.08 -1.01 4.26
C LEU A 13 -2.74 -2.07 5.15
N ASP A 14 -4.07 -2.07 5.31
CA ASP A 14 -4.78 -3.07 6.13
C ASP A 14 -4.54 -4.49 5.63
N VAL A 15 -4.51 -4.69 4.31
CA VAL A 15 -4.25 -5.99 3.71
C VAL A 15 -2.80 -6.42 3.93
N VAL A 16 -1.84 -5.52 3.71
CA VAL A 16 -0.42 -5.80 3.93
C VAL A 16 -0.16 -6.13 5.40
N GLU A 17 -0.68 -5.34 6.35
CA GLU A 17 -0.47 -5.59 7.77
C GLU A 17 -1.16 -6.88 8.25
N THR A 18 -2.23 -7.31 7.60
CA THR A 18 -2.90 -8.58 7.91
C THR A 18 -2.08 -9.79 7.46
N VAL A 19 -1.33 -9.67 6.37
CA VAL A 19 -0.55 -10.78 5.78
C VAL A 19 0.88 -10.81 6.32
N ASP A 20 1.56 -9.68 6.30
CA ASP A 20 2.99 -9.56 6.65
C ASP A 20 3.22 -9.13 8.11
N GLY A 21 2.17 -8.65 8.79
CA GLY A 21 2.27 -8.06 10.12
C GLY A 21 2.49 -6.55 10.08
N ARG A 22 2.39 -5.92 11.26
CA ARG A 22 2.45 -4.45 11.38
C ARG A 22 3.82 -3.91 10.95
N LEU A 23 3.80 -2.80 10.21
CA LEU A 23 5.00 -2.06 9.86
C LEU A 23 5.54 -1.34 11.11
N GLY A 24 6.48 -2.00 11.80
CA GLY A 24 7.12 -1.50 13.01
C GLY A 24 8.10 -0.35 12.76
N PRO A 25 8.63 0.26 13.84
CA PRO A 25 9.72 1.23 13.75
C PRO A 25 10.96 0.58 13.11
N VAL A 26 11.70 1.35 12.32
CA VAL A 26 12.93 0.88 11.70
C VAL A 26 14.07 0.97 12.72
N ASP A 27 14.79 -0.13 12.91
CA ASP A 27 16.04 -0.17 13.68
C ASP A 27 17.20 -0.12 12.68
N ASP A 28 17.97 0.96 12.70
CA ASP A 28 19.13 1.11 11.81
C ASP A 28 20.39 0.37 12.31
N GLY A 29 20.32 -0.26 13.49
CA GLY A 29 21.42 -0.97 14.13
C GLY A 29 22.52 -0.04 14.66
N GLY A 30 22.19 1.21 14.99
CA GLY A 30 23.12 2.23 15.50
C GLY A 30 23.96 2.92 14.42
N ARG A 31 23.48 2.95 13.17
CA ARG A 31 24.22 3.53 12.03
C ARG A 31 24.01 5.04 11.87
N GLY A 32 23.10 5.64 12.64
CA GLY A 32 22.82 7.08 12.62
C GLY A 32 22.03 7.54 11.39
N CYS A 33 21.40 6.62 10.67
CA CYS A 33 20.51 6.84 9.54
C CYS A 33 19.02 6.74 9.93
N ASP A 34 18.69 6.57 11.20
CA ASP A 34 17.33 6.41 11.74
C ASP A 34 16.30 7.35 11.12
N ARG A 35 16.65 8.63 10.90
CA ARG A 35 15.74 9.63 10.33
C ARG A 35 15.33 9.30 8.89
N VAL A 36 16.29 8.96 8.03
CA VAL A 36 15.99 8.65 6.62
C VAL A 36 15.13 7.40 6.53
N TRP A 37 15.40 6.41 7.38
CA TRP A 37 14.62 5.18 7.43
C TRP A 37 13.22 5.39 8.01
N THR A 38 13.08 6.26 9.01
CA THR A 38 11.79 6.66 9.56
C THR A 38 10.97 7.39 8.52
N ASP A 39 11.55 8.38 7.84
CA ASP A 39 10.87 9.15 6.79
C ASP A 39 10.43 8.26 5.63
N ALA A 40 11.30 7.32 5.20
CA ALA A 40 10.97 6.38 4.14
C ALA A 40 9.82 5.44 4.54
N ARG A 41 9.85 4.91 5.77
CA ARG A 41 8.77 4.07 6.32
C ARG A 41 7.47 4.85 6.40
N ASP A 42 7.48 6.07 6.92
CA ASP A 42 6.28 6.89 7.06
C ASP A 42 5.68 7.26 5.69
N THR A 43 6.52 7.56 4.70
CA THR A 43 6.08 7.80 3.31
C THR A 43 5.39 6.58 2.71
N VAL A 44 5.93 5.38 2.95
CA VAL A 44 5.32 4.12 2.48
C VAL A 44 4.00 3.86 3.20
N VAL A 45 3.97 4.01 4.52
CA VAL A 45 2.74 3.83 5.32
C VAL A 45 1.65 4.78 4.84
N GLU A 46 1.96 6.06 4.66
CA GLU A 46 1.03 7.06 4.15
C GLU A 46 0.52 6.69 2.74
N SER A 47 1.43 6.29 1.85
CA SER A 47 1.06 5.90 0.48
C SER A 47 0.12 4.68 0.44
N LEU A 48 0.38 3.68 1.29
CA LEU A 48 -0.44 2.47 1.36
C LEU A 48 -1.77 2.69 2.11
N ALA A 49 -1.80 3.62 3.07
CA ALA A 49 -3.01 3.99 3.80
C ALA A 49 -3.99 4.81 2.93
N ASN A 50 -3.46 5.59 1.98
CA ASN A 50 -4.28 6.43 1.10
C ASN A 50 -4.86 5.70 -0.11
N LEU A 51 -4.50 4.44 -0.33
CA LEU A 51 -5.00 3.63 -1.45
C LEU A 51 -5.92 2.53 -0.96
N THR A 52 -7.07 2.39 -1.61
CA THR A 52 -8.08 1.38 -1.29
C THR A 52 -8.08 0.23 -2.30
N ILE A 53 -8.71 -0.90 -1.95
CA ILE A 53 -8.93 -2.01 -2.88
C ILE A 53 -9.78 -1.55 -4.08
N ALA A 54 -10.77 -0.68 -3.86
CA ALA A 54 -11.59 -0.13 -4.92
C ALA A 54 -10.75 0.68 -5.93
N ASP A 55 -9.82 1.52 -5.44
CA ASP A 55 -8.93 2.32 -6.31
C ASP A 55 -8.05 1.43 -7.19
N MET A 56 -7.54 0.34 -6.62
CA MET A 56 -6.73 -0.65 -7.35
C MET A 56 -7.55 -1.40 -8.38
N ALA A 57 -8.76 -1.84 -8.03
CA ALA A 57 -9.66 -2.53 -8.96
C ALA A 57 -10.09 -1.61 -10.12
N GLU A 58 -10.38 -0.34 -9.84
CA GLU A 58 -10.72 0.65 -10.87
C GLU A 58 -9.51 0.93 -11.79
N ARG A 59 -8.32 1.07 -11.20
CA ARG A 59 -7.08 1.22 -11.97
C ARG A 59 -6.81 0.02 -12.86
N GLU A 60 -6.98 -1.20 -12.36
CA GLU A 60 -6.77 -2.41 -13.13
C GLU A 60 -7.81 -2.55 -14.25
N ALA A 61 -9.08 -2.23 -13.99
CA ALA A 61 -10.11 -2.17 -15.02
C ALA A 61 -9.75 -1.18 -16.13
N ARG A 62 -9.28 0.03 -15.79
CA ARG A 62 -8.80 1.01 -16.79
C ARG A 62 -7.60 0.50 -17.60
N LEU A 63 -6.67 -0.22 -16.97
CA LEU A 63 -5.49 -0.75 -17.64
C LEU A 63 -5.79 -1.97 -18.51
N SER A 64 -6.77 -2.80 -18.10
CA SER A 64 -7.21 -3.98 -18.84
C SER A 64 -8.18 -3.65 -19.98
N ASP A 65 -8.93 -2.56 -19.86
CA ASP A 65 -9.83 -2.05 -20.92
C ASP A 65 -9.11 -1.13 -21.91
N ALA A 66 -7.87 -0.73 -21.62
CA ALA A 66 -7.02 -0.08 -22.61
C ALA A 66 -6.65 -1.10 -23.70
N PRO A 67 -7.16 -0.97 -24.95
CA PRO A 67 -6.60 -1.74 -26.05
C PRO A 67 -5.13 -1.36 -26.13
N MET A 68 -4.27 -2.37 -26.12
CA MET A 68 -2.81 -2.28 -26.14
C MET A 68 -2.32 -1.36 -27.27
N PHE A 69 -2.31 -0.05 -27.05
CA PHE A 69 -1.59 0.90 -27.88
C PHE A 69 -0.17 0.93 -27.38
N HIS A 70 0.63 -0.02 -27.85
CA HIS A 70 2.07 0.19 -27.94
C HIS A 70 2.30 1.35 -28.91
N ILE A 71 2.67 2.52 -28.37
CA ILE A 71 3.36 3.59 -29.10
C ILE A 71 4.80 3.68 -28.60
#